data_AF-A0A662VWL4-F1
#
_entry.id   AF-A0A662VWL4-F1
#
_cell.length_a   1.000
_cell.length_b   1.000
_cell.length_c   1.000
_cell.angle_alpha   90.00
_cell.angle_beta   90.00
_cell.angle_gamma   90.00
#
_symmetry.space_group_name_H-M   'P 1'
#
loop_
_entity.id
_entity.type
_entity.pdbx_description
1 polymer ?
#
loop_
_entity_poly.entity_id
_entity_poly.type
_entity_poly.pdbx_seq_one_letter_code
_entity_poly.pdbx_strand_id
1 'polypeptide(L)' 'DVNWIKIFKAKYSGPVFEKGYLKKVTEYRTSLKNFYIAGMTSPPNYPERSMNGSIKAGLEVAEVVKRDLGLV' A
#
# COMPACT_ATOMS: atom_id res chain seq x y z
N ASP A 1 -14.73 40.89 -7.43
CA ASP A 1 -13.79 40.04 -6.69
C ASP A 1 -13.34 38.85 -7.51
N VAL A 2 -12.05 38.51 -7.45
CA VAL A 2 -11.45 37.37 -8.17
C VAL A 2 -11.16 36.24 -7.19
N ASN A 3 -11.76 35.07 -7.41
CA ASN A 3 -11.50 33.87 -6.61
C ASN A 3 -10.32 33.09 -7.19
N TRP A 4 -9.15 33.22 -6.58
CA TRP A 4 -7.97 32.45 -6.97
C TRP A 4 -8.06 30.99 -6.51
N ILE A 5 -7.69 30.06 -7.40
CA ILE A 5 -7.61 28.62 -7.09
C ILE A 5 -6.23 28.10 -7.49
N LYS A 6 -5.60 27.31 -6.61
CA LYS A 6 -4.37 26.58 -6.90
C LYS A 6 -4.71 25.14 -7.29
N ILE A 7 -4.31 24.73 -8.49
CA ILE A 7 -4.56 23.38 -9.03
C ILE A 7 -3.25 22.60 -9.06
N PHE A 8 -3.31 21.32 -8.67
CA PHE A 8 -2.20 20.37 -8.77
C PHE A 8 -2.67 19.06 -9.41
N LYS A 9 -1.78 18.38 -10.13
CA LYS A 9 -2.00 17.05 -10.70
C LYS A 9 -0.82 16.14 -10.37
N ALA A 10 -1.12 14.94 -9.88
CA ALA A 10 -0.14 13.86 -9.72
C ALA A 10 -0.54 12.68 -10.60
N LYS A 11 0.34 12.32 -11.56
CA LYS A 11 0.11 11.21 -12.50
C LYS A 11 -0.06 9.86 -11.79
N TYR A 12 0.63 9.67 -10.66
CA TYR A 12 0.66 8.43 -9.90
C TYR A 12 -0.01 8.60 -8.52
N SER A 13 -1.14 9.30 -8.48
CA SER A 13 -1.93 9.50 -7.24
C SER A 13 -2.63 8.23 -6.76
N GLY A 14 -2.67 7.18 -7.59
CA GLY A 14 -3.22 5.90 -7.22
C GLY A 14 -3.07 4.82 -8.30
N PRO A 15 -3.27 3.56 -7.93
CA PRO A 15 -3.37 2.47 -8.88
C PRO A 15 -4.60 2.62 -9.78
N VAL A 16 -4.47 2.08 -10.99
CA VAL A 16 -5.59 1.90 -11.92
C VAL A 16 -6.08 0.47 -11.74
N PHE A 17 -7.32 0.31 -11.26
CA PHE A 17 -7.92 -1.01 -11.15
C PHE A 17 -8.33 -1.51 -12.53
N GLU A 18 -7.90 -2.73 -12.85
CA GLU A 18 -8.20 -3.39 -14.11
C GLU A 18 -8.70 -4.82 -13.84
N LYS A 19 -9.24 -5.48 -14.87
CA LYS A 19 -9.69 -6.87 -14.73
C LYS A 19 -8.53 -7.76 -14.28
N GLY A 20 -8.71 -8.45 -13.15
CA GLY A 20 -7.68 -9.32 -12.57
C GLY A 20 -6.67 -8.62 -11.65
N TYR A 21 -6.92 -7.36 -11.25
CA TYR A 21 -6.02 -6.57 -10.40
C TYR A 21 -5.65 -7.25 -9.07
N LEU A 22 -6.49 -8.13 -8.51
CA LEU A 22 -6.14 -8.89 -7.30
C LEU A 22 -4.82 -9.67 -7.43
N LYS A 23 -4.44 -10.10 -8.64
CA LYS A 23 -3.15 -10.76 -8.91
C LYS A 23 -1.94 -9.80 -8.89
N LYS A 24 -2.20 -8.49 -8.89
CA LYS A 24 -1.22 -7.40 -8.88
C LYS A 24 -1.09 -6.74 -7.49
N VAL A 25 -1.90 -7.17 -6.51
CA VAL A 25 -1.74 -6.72 -5.12
C VAL A 25 -0.37 -7.18 -4.63
N THR A 26 0.38 -6.26 -4.03
CA THR A 26 1.74 -6.52 -3.59
C THR A 26 1.70 -7.32 -2.29
N GLU A 27 2.33 -8.49 -2.29
CA GLU A 27 2.56 -9.26 -1.07
C GLU A 27 3.53 -8.54 -0.13
N TYR A 28 3.46 -8.85 1.16
CA TYR A 28 4.36 -8.24 2.16
C TYR A 28 5.82 -8.67 1.98
N ARG A 29 6.04 -9.93 1.61
CA ARG A 29 7.36 -10.50 1.36
C ARG A 29 7.76 -10.23 -0.07
N THR A 30 9.00 -9.77 -0.26
CA THR A 30 9.59 -9.68 -1.59
C THR A 30 10.47 -10.90 -1.85
N SER A 31 10.98 -11.03 -3.08
CA SER A 31 12.00 -12.03 -3.41
C SER A 31 13.36 -11.76 -2.76
N LEU A 32 13.57 -10.57 -2.20
CA LEU A 32 14.81 -10.17 -1.56
C LEU A 32 14.75 -10.49 -0.06
N LYS A 33 15.82 -11.12 0.45
CA LYS A 33 15.92 -11.47 1.87
C LYS A 33 15.82 -10.22 2.75
N ASN A 34 14.99 -10.30 3.79
CA ASN A 34 14.76 -9.24 4.77
C ASN A 34 14.26 -7.91 4.17
N PHE A 35 13.68 -7.95 2.97
CA PHE A 35 13.07 -6.78 2.35
C PHE A 35 11.56 -6.98 2.21
N TYR A 36 10.82 -6.07 2.83
CA TYR A 36 9.38 -6.12 2.95
C TYR A 36 8.76 -4.83 2.43
N ILE A 37 7.54 -4.92 1.91
CA ILE A 37 6.82 -3.78 1.36
C ILE A 37 5.41 -3.73 1.92
N ALA A 38 4.98 -2.54 2.34
CA ALA A 38 3.61 -2.30 2.79
C ALA A 38 3.14 -0.91 2.38
N GLY A 39 1.83 -0.75 2.22
CA GLY A 39 1.19 0.54 1.96
C GLY A 39 0.06 0.44 0.95
N MET A 40 -0.04 1.42 0.07
CA MET A 40 -1.19 1.60 -0.84
C MET A 40 -1.43 0.42 -1.79
N THR A 41 -0.40 -0.37 -2.11
CA THR A 41 -0.52 -1.54 -3.00
C THR A 41 -0.73 -2.86 -2.24
N SER A 42 -0.76 -2.83 -0.91
CA SER A 42 -0.99 -4.00 -0.05
C SER A 42 -2.46 -4.40 0.04
N PRO A 43 -2.77 -5.64 0.46
CA PRO A 43 -4.14 -6.16 0.49
C PRO A 43 -5.17 -5.26 1.22
N PRO A 44 -4.87 -4.65 2.38
CA PRO A 44 -5.85 -3.81 3.09
C PRO A 44 -6.29 -2.55 2.33
N ASN A 45 -5.55 -2.13 1.31
CA ASN A 45 -5.87 -0.94 0.52
C ASN A 45 -6.69 -1.26 -0.75
N TYR A 46 -6.93 -2.53 -1.05
CA TYR A 46 -7.84 -2.90 -2.13
C TYR A 46 -9.28 -3.07 -1.60
N PRO A 47 -10.30 -2.52 -2.27
CA PRO A 47 -10.25 -1.59 -3.41
C PRO A 47 -10.24 -0.11 -3.00
N GLU A 48 -10.44 0.21 -1.72
CA GLU A 48 -10.86 1.54 -1.28
C GLU A 48 -9.74 2.60 -1.23
N ARG A 49 -8.48 2.18 -1.05
CA ARG A 49 -7.29 3.03 -0.83
C ARG A 49 -7.51 4.06 0.28
N SER A 50 -7.16 3.69 1.51
CA SER A 50 -7.36 4.56 2.67
C SER A 50 -6.11 4.70 3.52
N MET A 51 -6.01 5.81 4.25
CA MET A 51 -4.95 5.97 5.25
C MET A 51 -5.02 4.84 6.29
N ASN A 52 -6.24 4.47 6.72
CA ASN A 52 -6.47 3.36 7.63
C ASN A 52 -5.98 2.02 7.06
N GLY A 53 -6.24 1.76 5.78
CA GLY A 53 -5.73 0.58 5.07
C GLY A 53 -4.20 0.55 5.07
N SER A 54 -3.56 1.71 4.90
CA SER A 54 -2.09 1.82 4.91
C SER A 54 -1.49 1.62 6.30
N ILE A 55 -2.14 2.14 7.35
CA ILE A 55 -1.76 1.86 8.75
C ILE A 55 -1.90 0.37 9.05
N LYS A 56 -3.04 -0.23 8.68
CA LYS A 56 -3.29 -1.66 8.85
C LYS A 56 -2.25 -2.51 8.12
N ALA A 57 -1.90 -2.15 6.88
CA ALA A 57 -0.84 -2.82 6.12
C ALA A 57 0.52 -2.73 6.84
N GLY A 58 0.84 -1.58 7.44
CA GLY A 58 2.03 -1.38 8.26
C GLY A 58 2.07 -2.28 9.50
N LEU A 59 0.94 -2.43 10.20
CA LEU A 59 0.83 -3.33 11.35
C LEU A 59 0.96 -4.80 10.94
N GLU A 60 0.28 -5.20 9.86
CA GLU A 60 0.34 -6.58 9.35
C GLU A 60 1.74 -6.96 8.87
N VAL A 61 2.45 -6.08 8.16
CA VAL A 61 3.84 -6.36 7.75
C VAL A 61 4.79 -6.43 8.94
N ALA A 62 4.57 -5.65 10.00
CA ALA A 62 5.40 -5.72 11.20
C ALA A 62 5.29 -7.11 11.87
N GLU A 63 4.10 -7.70 11.91
CA GLU A 63 3.92 -9.06 12.43
C GLU A 63 4.58 -10.12 11.54
N VAL A 64 4.57 -9.92 10.21
CA VAL A 64 5.32 -10.76 9.27
C VAL A 64 6.83 -10.68 9.55
N VAL A 65 7.37 -9.47 9.71
CA VAL A 65 8.79 -9.24 10.02
C VAL A 65 9.17 -9.90 11.34
N LYS A 66 8.38 -9.74 12.40
CA LYS A 66 8.66 -10.36 13.70
C LYS A 66 8.76 -11.88 13.61
N ARG A 67 7.82 -12.52 12.91
CA ARG A 67 7.82 -13.99 12.70
C ARG A 67 9.03 -14.44 11.90
N ASP A 68 9.34 -13.76 10.80
CA ASP A 68 10.47 -14.13 9.93
C ASP A 68 11.82 -13.93 10.63
N LEU A 69 11.90 -13.02 11.60
CA LEU A 69 13.09 -12.80 12.45
C LEU A 69 13.10 -13.62 13.75
N GLY A 70 12.07 -14.44 14.01
CA GLY A 70 11.97 -15.25 15.24
C GLY A 70 11.79 -14.44 16.52
N LEU A 71 11.19 -13.25 16.43
CA LEU A 71 10.90 -12.37 17.57
C LEU A 71 9.56 -12.69 18.26
N VAL A 72 8.73 -13.51 17.61
CA VAL A 72 7.45 -14.05 18.10
C VAL A 72 7.23 -15.46 17.55
#